data_AF-A0A094IE38-F1
#
_entry.id   AF-A0A094IE38-F1
#
_cell.length_a   1.000
_cell.length_b   1.000
_cell.length_c   1.000
_cell.angle_alpha   90.00
_cell.angle_beta   90.00
_cell.angle_gamma   90.00
#
_symmetry.space_group_name_H-M   'P 1'
#
loop_
_entity.id
_entity.type
_entity.pdbx_description
1 polymer ?
#
loop_
_entity_poly.entity_id
_entity_poly.type
_entity_poly.pdbx_seq_one_letter_code
_entity_poly.pdbx_strand_id
1 'polypeptide(L)'
;MKKRKGEILKIDRKLIKALKKIMEKFEFEIDDNIVYVKKVIEKFEKENDTITLTENGALILDFLKLNSEYPLSAREIAAQIGYTSKSVAGSMRKLIGDGLVIKISSNDGNKYQITEDGKKLEIKNQEEK
;
A
#
# COMPACT_ATOMS: atom_id res chain seq x y z
N MET A 1 -20.17 -31.02 -18.00
CA MET A 1 -19.37 -30.34 -16.94
C MET A 1 -18.37 -29.39 -17.60
N LYS A 2 -18.54 -28.06 -17.47
CA LYS A 2 -17.56 -27.06 -17.97
C LYS A 2 -16.48 -26.83 -16.91
N LYS A 3 -15.22 -27.11 -17.25
CA LYS A 3 -14.04 -26.77 -16.44
C LYS A 3 -13.93 -25.24 -16.35
N ARG A 4 -14.02 -24.65 -15.15
CA ARG A 4 -13.71 -23.23 -14.93
C ARG A 4 -12.18 -23.08 -14.88
N LYS A 5 -11.63 -22.29 -15.81
CA LYS A 5 -10.22 -21.89 -15.84
C LYS A 5 -9.91 -21.14 -14.54
N GLY A 6 -8.77 -21.45 -13.93
CA GLY A 6 -8.36 -20.92 -12.63
C GLY A 6 -8.38 -19.40 -12.58
N GLU A 7 -9.30 -18.86 -11.78
CA GLU A 7 -9.20 -17.49 -11.29
C GLU A 7 -8.07 -17.50 -10.24
N ILE A 8 -6.94 -16.90 -10.58
CA ILE A 8 -5.95 -16.53 -9.55
C ILE A 8 -6.67 -15.55 -8.63
N LEU A 9 -7.03 -15.99 -7.43
CA LEU A 9 -7.58 -15.11 -6.41
C LEU A 9 -6.62 -13.92 -6.25
N LYS A 10 -7.07 -12.70 -6.56
CA LYS A 10 -6.41 -11.49 -6.08
C LYS A 10 -6.55 -11.48 -4.57
N ILE A 11 -5.57 -12.03 -3.88
CA ILE A 11 -5.54 -12.03 -2.42
C ILE A 11 -5.29 -10.59 -1.98
N ASP A 12 -6.23 -10.03 -1.22
CA ASP A 12 -6.18 -8.66 -0.72
C ASP A 12 -4.96 -8.48 0.21
N ARG A 13 -4.19 -7.41 0.01
CA ARG A 13 -3.00 -7.07 0.82
C ARG A 13 -3.31 -7.01 2.32
N LYS A 14 -4.52 -6.56 2.69
CA LYS A 14 -4.98 -6.52 4.08
C LYS A 14 -5.12 -7.92 4.68
N LEU A 15 -5.54 -8.89 3.89
CA LEU A 15 -5.70 -10.28 4.33
C LEU A 15 -4.34 -10.91 4.65
N ILE A 16 -3.33 -10.66 3.81
CA ILE A 16 -1.97 -11.18 4.04
C ILE A 16 -1.33 -10.54 5.27
N LYS A 17 -1.45 -9.22 5.44
CA LYS A 17 -0.97 -8.54 6.63
C LYS A 17 -1.64 -9.05 7.90
N ALA A 18 -2.95 -9.30 7.85
CA ALA A 18 -3.69 -9.89 8.98
C ALA A 18 -3.20 -11.30 9.30
N LEU A 19 -2.98 -12.14 8.28
CA LEU A 19 -2.46 -13.50 8.46
C LEU A 19 -1.06 -13.49 9.09
N LYS A 20 -0.14 -12.64 8.61
CA LYS A 20 1.20 -12.52 9.21
C LYS A 20 1.13 -12.15 10.70
N LYS A 21 0.31 -11.16 11.04
CA LYS A 21 0.13 -10.72 12.44
C LYS A 21 -0.48 -11.81 13.33
N ILE A 22 -1.37 -12.63 12.79
CA ILE A 22 -1.92 -13.79 13.49
C ILE A 22 -0.83 -14.85 13.67
N MET A 23 -0.08 -15.18 12.61
CA MET A 23 1.00 -16.17 12.68
C MET A 23 2.08 -15.80 13.70
N GLU A 24 2.51 -14.54 13.73
CA GLU A 24 3.47 -14.03 14.73
C GLU A 24 2.91 -14.09 16.15
N LYS A 25 1.64 -13.70 16.34
CA LYS A 25 1.02 -13.65 17.67
C LYS A 25 0.82 -15.03 18.31
N PHE A 26 0.64 -16.07 17.50
CA PHE A 26 0.32 -17.41 17.97
C PHE A 26 1.48 -18.40 17.83
N GLU A 27 2.71 -17.93 17.53
CA GLU A 27 3.90 -18.77 17.31
C GLU A 27 3.60 -19.99 16.42
N PHE A 28 2.83 -19.78 15.35
CA PHE A 28 2.48 -20.88 14.46
C PHE A 28 3.72 -21.36 13.71
N GLU A 29 4.25 -22.52 14.08
CA GLU A 29 5.20 -23.24 13.23
C GLU A 29 4.49 -23.69 11.96
N ILE A 30 5.06 -23.31 10.82
CA ILE A 30 4.55 -23.74 9.51
C ILE A 30 4.94 -25.22 9.36
N ASP A 31 4.03 -26.12 9.75
CA ASP A 31 4.12 -27.54 9.43
C ASP A 31 4.22 -27.70 7.90
N ASP A 32 5.10 -28.57 7.43
CA ASP A 32 5.37 -28.82 6.02
C ASP A 32 4.12 -29.21 5.22
N ASN A 33 3.00 -29.58 5.86
CA ASN A 33 1.70 -29.76 5.21
C ASN A 33 1.05 -28.46 4.69
N ILE A 34 1.61 -27.30 5.01
CA ILE A 34 1.17 -25.98 4.54
C ILE A 34 2.07 -25.46 3.39
N VAL A 35 2.54 -26.37 2.51
CA VAL A 35 3.28 -26.04 1.27
C VAL A 35 2.58 -24.94 0.45
N TYR A 36 1.24 -24.91 0.47
CA TYR A 36 0.46 -23.92 -0.28
C TYR A 36 0.57 -22.50 0.30
N VAL A 37 0.48 -22.33 1.63
CA VAL A 37 0.58 -20.99 2.24
C VAL A 37 2.01 -20.48 2.17
N LYS A 38 3.02 -21.33 2.38
CA LYS A 38 4.43 -20.95 2.23
C LYS A 38 4.73 -20.49 0.80
N LYS A 39 4.30 -21.23 -0.22
CA LYS A 39 4.44 -20.81 -1.63
C LYS A 39 3.66 -19.55 -1.97
N VAL A 40 2.48 -19.34 -1.38
CA VAL A 40 1.72 -18.09 -1.56
C VAL A 40 2.45 -16.92 -0.91
N ILE A 41 2.97 -17.08 0.31
CA ILE A 41 3.77 -16.06 0.99
C ILE A 41 5.04 -15.74 0.20
N GLU A 42 5.81 -16.75 -0.20
CA GLU A 42 7.04 -16.59 -0.98
C GLU A 42 6.79 -15.96 -2.36
N LYS A 43 5.69 -16.34 -3.04
CA LYS A 43 5.30 -15.71 -4.31
C LYS A 43 4.89 -14.24 -4.10
N PHE A 44 4.17 -13.95 -3.02
CA PHE A 44 3.87 -12.57 -2.64
C PHE A 44 5.13 -11.78 -2.29
N GLU A 45 6.09 -12.36 -1.58
CA GLU A 45 7.35 -11.71 -1.21
C GLU A 45 8.20 -11.43 -2.45
N LYS A 46 8.29 -12.37 -3.40
CA LYS A 46 8.96 -12.14 -4.70
C LYS A 46 8.29 -11.09 -5.59
N GLU A 47 6.97 -10.90 -5.48
CA GLU A 47 6.25 -9.85 -6.22
C GLU A 47 6.23 -8.50 -5.45
N ASN A 48 6.59 -8.46 -4.16
CA ASN A 48 6.43 -7.29 -3.28
C ASN A 48 7.65 -6.39 -3.11
N ASP A 49 8.82 -6.73 -3.63
CA ASP A 49 10.01 -5.87 -3.47
C ASP A 49 9.98 -4.59 -4.32
N THR A 50 8.99 -4.42 -5.20
CA THR A 50 8.82 -3.17 -5.94
C THR A 50 7.36 -2.72 -5.97
N ILE A 51 6.98 -1.82 -5.05
CA ILE A 51 5.74 -1.07 -5.21
C ILE A 51 5.91 -0.11 -6.39
N THR A 52 5.21 -0.36 -7.50
CA THR A 52 5.23 0.56 -8.65
C THR A 52 4.33 1.77 -8.38
N LEU A 53 4.93 2.90 -8.05
CA LEU A 53 4.23 4.17 -7.92
C LEU A 53 4.05 4.83 -9.29
N THR A 54 2.93 5.52 -9.49
CA THR A 54 2.83 6.51 -10.56
C THR A 54 3.68 7.73 -10.19
N GLU A 55 4.11 8.55 -11.15
CA GLU A 55 4.86 9.80 -10.87
C GLU A 55 4.18 10.66 -9.80
N ASN A 56 2.89 10.96 -9.97
CA ASN A 56 2.12 11.71 -8.96
C ASN A 56 2.04 10.99 -7.61
N GLY A 57 2.06 9.65 -7.62
CA GLY A 57 1.98 8.84 -6.40
C GLY A 57 3.30 8.88 -5.62
N ALA A 58 4.42 8.85 -6.33
CA ALA A 58 5.76 9.01 -5.77
C ALA A 58 5.92 10.40 -5.16
N LEU A 59 5.59 11.44 -5.92
CA LEU A 59 5.71 12.83 -5.47
C LEU A 59 4.84 13.12 -4.24
N ILE A 60 3.59 12.62 -4.22
CA ILE A 60 2.70 12.72 -3.06
C ILE A 60 3.28 11.99 -1.85
N LEU A 61 3.85 10.79 -2.05
CA LEU A 61 4.39 10.00 -0.95
C LEU A 61 5.60 10.69 -0.32
N ASP A 62 6.51 11.23 -1.13
CA ASP A 62 7.65 12.01 -0.64
C ASP A 62 7.22 13.28 0.10
N PHE A 63 6.23 13.99 -0.43
CA PHE A 63 5.65 15.14 0.26
C PHE A 63 5.10 14.75 1.64
N LEU A 64 4.38 13.62 1.75
CA LEU A 64 3.84 13.14 3.01
C LEU A 64 4.93 12.63 3.98
N LYS A 65 6.06 12.13 3.49
CA LYS A 65 7.21 11.77 4.35
C LYS A 65 7.78 13.01 5.04
N LEU A 66 7.96 14.09 4.28
CA LEU A 66 8.47 15.37 4.79
C LEU A 66 7.48 16.04 5.76
N ASN A 67 6.19 15.79 5.60
CA ASN A 67 5.11 16.39 6.40
C ASN A 67 4.36 15.34 7.23
N SER A 68 5.08 14.38 7.81
CA SER A 68 4.48 13.22 8.49
C SER A 68 3.87 13.52 9.86
N GLU A 69 4.11 14.72 10.39
CA GLU A 69 3.72 15.13 11.75
C GLU A 69 2.19 15.23 11.92
N TYR A 70 1.46 15.67 10.89
CA TYR A 70 0.02 15.88 10.97
C TYR A 70 -0.73 15.35 9.74
N PRO A 71 -1.99 14.88 9.90
CA PRO A 71 -2.83 14.52 8.78
C PRO A 71 -3.15 15.74 7.89
N LEU A 72 -2.98 15.58 6.57
CA LEU A 72 -3.23 16.63 5.59
C LEU A 72 -4.41 16.29 4.68
N SER A 73 -5.21 17.28 4.33
CA SER A 73 -6.28 17.15 3.34
C SER A 73 -5.72 17.08 1.92
N ALA A 74 -6.50 16.52 0.99
CA ALA A 74 -6.13 16.52 -0.43
C ALA A 74 -5.94 17.93 -1.00
N ARG A 75 -6.61 18.94 -0.41
CA ARG A 75 -6.49 20.34 -0.84
C ARG A 75 -5.15 20.94 -0.41
N GLU A 76 -4.73 20.70 0.83
CA GLU A 76 -3.44 21.17 1.35
C GLU A 76 -2.28 20.54 0.59
N ILE A 77 -2.33 19.23 0.36
CA ILE A 77 -1.31 18.51 -0.43
C ILE A 77 -1.24 19.12 -1.83
N ALA A 78 -2.38 19.18 -2.53
CA ALA A 78 -2.49 19.71 -3.89
C ALA A 78 -1.88 21.11 -4.06
N ALA A 79 -2.13 22.00 -3.08
CA ALA A 79 -1.60 23.37 -3.10
C ALA A 79 -0.07 23.41 -3.04
N GLN A 80 0.55 22.50 -2.29
CA GLN A 80 2.00 22.45 -2.11
C GLN A 80 2.72 21.80 -3.29
N ILE A 81 2.11 20.78 -3.89
CA ILE A 81 2.73 20.01 -4.97
C ILE A 81 2.38 20.52 -6.38
N GLY A 82 1.53 21.55 -6.50
CA GLY A 82 1.12 22.11 -7.79
C GLY A 82 0.14 21.24 -8.59
N TYR A 83 -0.64 20.40 -7.92
CA TYR A 83 -1.65 19.53 -8.55
C TYR A 83 -3.07 19.93 -8.17
N THR A 84 -4.08 19.33 -8.81
CA THR A 84 -5.48 19.50 -8.39
C THR A 84 -5.81 18.54 -7.25
N SER A 85 -6.69 18.96 -6.34
CA SER A 85 -7.19 18.12 -5.25
C SER A 85 -7.86 16.83 -5.75
N LYS A 86 -8.48 16.87 -6.93
CA LYS A 86 -9.06 15.70 -7.62
C LYS A 86 -7.97 14.71 -8.06
N SER A 87 -6.85 15.18 -8.61
CA SER A 87 -5.72 14.33 -8.98
C SER A 87 -5.10 13.68 -7.74
N VAL A 88 -4.87 14.46 -6.67
CA VAL A 88 -4.36 13.95 -5.39
C VAL A 88 -5.27 12.85 -4.82
N ALA A 89 -6.59 13.10 -4.79
CA ALA A 89 -7.56 12.10 -4.32
C ALA A 89 -7.56 10.81 -5.18
N GLY A 90 -7.25 10.93 -6.48
CA GLY A 90 -6.96 9.81 -7.38
C GLY A 90 -5.83 8.94 -6.87
N SER A 91 -4.65 9.53 -6.73
CA SER A 91 -3.44 8.85 -6.27
C SER A 91 -3.59 8.29 -4.85
N MET A 92 -4.31 8.97 -3.96
CA MET A 92 -4.53 8.49 -2.59
C MET A 92 -5.24 7.14 -2.54
N ARG A 93 -6.18 6.86 -3.44
CA ARG A 93 -6.84 5.54 -3.45
C ARG A 93 -5.83 4.41 -3.67
N LYS A 94 -4.84 4.63 -4.53
CA LYS A 94 -3.76 3.67 -4.79
C LYS A 94 -2.85 3.55 -3.56
N LEU A 95 -2.34 4.68 -3.05
CA LEU A 95 -1.46 4.69 -1.87
C LEU A 95 -2.10 4.07 -0.62
N ILE A 96 -3.42 4.26 -0.44
CA ILE A 96 -4.18 3.61 0.63
C ILE A 96 -4.36 2.11 0.37
N GLY A 97 -4.69 1.72 -0.87
CA GLY A 97 -4.77 0.31 -1.26
C GLY A 97 -3.44 -0.43 -1.07
N ASP A 98 -2.34 0.28 -1.25
CA ASP A 98 -0.98 -0.20 -1.06
C ASP A 98 -0.53 -0.17 0.41
N GLY A 99 -1.32 0.42 1.30
CA GLY A 99 -1.04 0.49 2.74
C GLY A 99 0.05 1.49 3.12
N LEU A 100 0.42 2.40 2.22
CA LEU A 100 1.44 3.43 2.42
C LEU A 100 0.88 4.69 3.09
N VAL A 101 -0.44 4.89 2.96
CA VAL A 101 -1.16 6.04 3.51
C VAL A 101 -2.46 5.54 4.15
N ILE A 102 -2.87 6.17 5.25
CA ILE A 102 -4.18 5.99 5.87
C ILE A 102 -5.07 7.21 5.66
N LYS A 103 -6.37 6.96 5.57
CA LYS A 103 -7.39 8.00 5.48
C LYS A 103 -8.03 8.19 6.85
N ILE A 104 -8.05 9.43 7.32
CA ILE A 104 -8.68 9.85 8.57
C ILE A 104 -9.89 10.70 8.19
N SER A 105 -11.09 10.22 8.53
CA SER A 105 -12.34 10.95 8.30
C SER A 105 -12.65 11.77 9.55
N SER A 106 -12.80 13.09 9.40
CA SER A 106 -13.28 13.99 10.45
C SER A 106 -14.43 14.86 9.94
N ASN A 107 -15.02 15.68 10.82
CA ASN A 107 -16.08 16.64 10.46
C ASN A 107 -15.61 17.66 9.42
N ASP A 108 -14.30 17.94 9.35
CA ASP A 108 -13.67 18.85 8.38
C ASP A 108 -13.32 18.15 7.05
N GLY A 109 -13.79 16.93 6.86
CA GLY A 109 -13.56 16.12 5.67
C GLY A 109 -12.45 15.09 5.81
N ASN A 110 -11.97 14.63 4.66
CA ASN A 110 -10.99 13.54 4.59
C ASN A 110 -9.56 14.07 4.64
N LYS A 111 -8.81 13.61 5.64
CA LYS A 111 -7.37 13.84 5.79
C LYS A 111 -6.60 12.54 5.55
N TYR A 112 -5.30 12.68 5.27
CA TYR A 112 -4.41 11.59 4.91
C TYR A 112 -3.12 11.69 5.74
N GLN A 113 -2.64 10.56 6.21
CA GLN A 113 -1.38 10.47 6.95
C GLN A 113 -0.58 9.27 6.46
N ILE A 114 0.74 9.45 6.36
CA ILE A 114 1.64 8.38 5.94
C ILE A 114 1.73 7.29 7.02
N THR A 115 1.83 6.02 6.59
CA THR A 115 2.06 4.89 7.50
C THR A 115 3.55 4.67 7.72
N GLU A 116 3.90 3.84 8.71
CA GLU A 116 5.29 3.41 8.91
C GLU A 116 5.85 2.67 7.69
N ASP A 117 5.03 1.88 7.00
CA ASP A 117 5.42 1.24 5.74
C ASP A 117 5.68 2.28 4.63
N GLY A 118 4.84 3.32 4.55
CA GLY A 118 5.01 4.43 3.63
C GLY A 118 6.30 5.22 3.86
N LYS A 119 6.69 5.42 5.12
CA LYS A 119 7.95 6.07 5.49
C LYS A 119 9.17 5.26 5.08
N LYS A 120 9.11 3.93 5.23
CA LYS A 120 10.21 3.01 4.92
C LYS A 120 10.39 2.73 3.43
N LEU A 121 9.39 3.02 2.59
CA LEU A 121 9.47 2.75 1.17
C LEU A 121 10.52 3.64 0.49
N GLU A 122 11.58 3.05 -0.04
CA GLU A 122 12.51 3.75 -0.93
C GLU A 122 11.89 3.92 -2.32
N ILE A 123 11.77 5.17 -2.76
CA ILE A 123 11.28 5.48 -4.09
C ILE A 123 12.48 5.36 -5.03
N LYS A 124 12.59 4.23 -5.73
CA LYS A 124 13.54 4.10 -6.82
C LYS A 124 12.99 4.88 -8.00
N ASN A 125 13.60 6.03 -8.31
CA ASN A 125 13.35 6.74 -9.55
C ASN A 125 13.63 5.77 -10.70
N GLN A 126 12.63 5.48 -11.51
CA GLN A 126 12.82 4.79 -12.79
C GLN A 126 13.34 5.81 -13.80
N GLU A 127 14.53 6.35 -13.54
CA GLU A 127 15.37 6.88 -14.61
C GLU A 127 16.18 5.70 -15.16
N GLU A 128 16.39 5.69 -16.47
CA GLU A 128 17.10 4.70 -17.29
C GLU A 128 16.23 3.60 -17.94
N LYS A 129 15.57 3.98 -19.05
CA LYS A 129 15.72 3.27 -20.33
C LYS A 129 15.74 4.26 -21.49
#